data_AF-A0A9X1YPM4-F1
#
_entry.id   AF-A0A9X1YPM4-F1
#
_cell.length_a   1.000
_cell.length_b   1.000
_cell.length_c   1.000
_cell.angle_alpha   90.00
_cell.angle_beta   90.00
_cell.angle_gamma   90.00
#
_symmetry.space_group_name_H-M   'P 1'
#
loop_
_entity.id
_entity.type
_entity.pdbx_description
1 polymer ?
#
loop_
_entity_poly.entity_id
_entity_poly.type
_entity_poly.pdbx_seq_one_letter_code
_entity_poly.pdbx_strand_id
1 'polypeptide(L)'
;MPQTAILLAAGSRISPAKKTSPTARIAPAFAEATRGSWGQPFGEIEVAYRRSGGLASDADVVSMLRQASDQPMSRLARWIVARDVVSFEYRGTIWLPLFQFEPGAPSLLPAVTAVIRELVDVFDDWELATWFALPNTWLQGRTPVDAIAAHSSAALEAARADRFIARG
;
A
#
# COMPACT_ATOMS: atom_id res chain seq x y z
N MET A 1 -49.47 64.31 6.48
CA MET A 1 -49.37 65.06 7.75
C MET A 1 -50.02 64.22 8.83
N PRO A 2 -49.38 63.94 9.97
CA PRO A 2 -47.95 63.86 10.30
C PRO A 2 -47.57 62.37 10.64
N GLN A 3 -46.40 61.90 11.10
CA GLN A 3 -45.16 62.42 11.71
C GLN A 3 -44.15 61.24 11.61
N THR A 4 -42.91 61.41 11.13
CA THR A 4 -41.66 61.57 11.93
C THR A 4 -41.19 60.26 12.60
N ALA A 5 -39.93 59.84 12.65
CA ALA A 5 -38.66 60.07 11.96
C ALA A 5 -37.64 59.07 12.59
N ILE A 6 -36.44 59.04 12.01
CA ILE A 6 -35.13 58.69 12.62
C ILE A 6 -34.53 57.30 12.32
N LEU A 7 -33.43 57.44 11.61
CA LEU A 7 -32.27 56.61 11.29
C LEU A 7 -31.54 56.10 12.55
N LEU A 8 -31.06 54.84 12.59
CA LEU A 8 -29.64 54.48 12.71
C LEU A 8 -29.40 52.98 12.94
N ALA A 9 -28.19 52.58 12.53
CA ALA A 9 -27.35 51.51 13.06
C ALA A 9 -27.48 50.11 12.47
N ALA A 10 -26.47 49.82 11.65
CA ALA A 10 -25.96 48.52 11.30
C ALA A 10 -25.92 47.54 12.48
N GLY A 11 -26.43 46.34 12.23
CA GLY A 11 -26.23 45.17 13.07
C GLY A 11 -26.06 43.96 12.17
N SER A 12 -24.80 43.70 11.76
CA SER A 12 -24.39 42.44 11.13
C SER A 12 -24.83 41.27 12.01
N ARG A 13 -25.91 40.60 11.62
CA ARG A 13 -26.18 39.24 12.11
C ARG A 13 -25.32 38.29 11.30
N ILE A 14 -24.11 38.06 11.81
CA ILE A 14 -23.35 36.87 11.49
C ILE A 14 -24.24 35.70 11.90
N SER A 15 -24.87 35.06 10.90
CA SER A 15 -25.49 33.76 11.09
C SER A 15 -24.42 32.81 11.61
N PRO A 16 -24.68 31.98 12.63
CA PRO A 16 -23.70 31.00 13.06
C PRO A 16 -23.42 30.09 11.86
N ALA A 17 -22.16 30.08 11.43
CA ALA A 17 -21.65 29.12 10.46
C ALA A 17 -22.21 27.75 10.86
N LYS A 18 -22.93 27.09 9.94
CA LYS A 18 -23.24 25.67 10.06
C LYS A 18 -21.91 25.01 10.37
N LYS A 19 -21.76 24.52 11.60
CA LYS A 19 -20.67 23.64 12.00
C LYS A 19 -20.77 22.46 11.04
N THR A 20 -19.99 22.48 9.97
CA THR A 20 -19.78 21.32 9.12
C THR A 20 -19.07 20.32 10.00
N SER A 21 -19.81 19.33 10.49
CA SER A 21 -19.26 18.16 11.17
C SER A 21 -18.07 17.64 10.36
N PRO A 22 -16.84 17.62 10.91
CA PRO A 22 -15.74 16.91 10.29
C PRO A 22 -15.89 15.45 10.70
N THR A 23 -16.91 14.80 10.16
CA THR A 23 -17.06 13.34 10.29
C THR A 23 -17.71 12.80 9.02
N ALA A 24 -17.25 13.29 7.87
CA ALA A 24 -17.27 12.47 6.69
C ALA A 24 -16.24 11.35 6.95
N ARG A 25 -16.73 10.15 7.28
CA ARG A 25 -15.92 8.94 7.22
C ARG A 25 -15.33 8.86 5.82
N ILE A 26 -14.07 9.24 5.67
CA ILE A 26 -13.28 8.90 4.51
C ILE A 26 -12.90 7.43 4.72
N ALA A 27 -13.84 6.53 4.41
CA ALA A 27 -13.45 5.15 4.14
C ALA A 27 -12.47 5.17 2.95
N PRO A 28 -11.41 4.35 2.94
CA PRO A 28 -10.34 4.53 1.97
C PRO A 28 -10.78 3.93 0.63
N ALA A 29 -10.40 4.61 -0.44
CA ALA A 29 -10.63 4.19 -1.82
C ALA A 29 -10.04 2.80 -2.13
N PHE A 30 -9.03 2.32 -1.40
CA PHE A 30 -8.46 0.98 -1.58
C PHE A 30 -9.37 -0.11 -1.02
N ALA A 31 -9.74 -0.06 0.27
CA ALA A 31 -10.56 -1.10 0.92
C ALA A 31 -12.00 -1.16 0.39
N GLU A 32 -12.52 -0.08 -0.20
CA GLU A 32 -13.86 -0.06 -0.81
C GLU A 32 -13.82 -0.49 -2.30
N ALA A 33 -12.73 -0.22 -3.03
CA ALA A 33 -12.54 -0.71 -4.40
C ALA A 33 -12.21 -2.21 -4.47
N THR A 34 -11.59 -2.78 -3.43
CA THR A 34 -11.10 -4.17 -3.47
C THR A 34 -12.09 -5.22 -3.01
N ARG A 35 -13.14 -4.85 -2.27
CA ARG A 35 -14.06 -5.79 -1.59
C ARG A 35 -14.98 -6.63 -2.50
N GLY A 36 -14.96 -6.44 -3.82
CA GLY A 36 -15.97 -7.06 -4.70
C GLY A 36 -15.56 -7.62 -6.06
N SER A 37 -14.30 -7.54 -6.52
CA SER A 37 -14.05 -7.72 -7.96
C SER A 37 -12.74 -8.41 -8.39
N TRP A 38 -12.02 -9.14 -7.54
CA TRP A 38 -10.79 -9.79 -8.01
C TRP A 38 -10.99 -11.28 -8.31
N GLY A 39 -11.50 -11.54 -9.51
CA GLY A 39 -11.13 -12.76 -10.23
C GLY A 39 -9.67 -12.65 -10.67
N GLN A 40 -8.74 -12.84 -9.72
CA GLN A 40 -7.27 -12.79 -9.82
C GLN A 40 -6.70 -12.57 -11.24
N PRO A 41 -6.64 -11.33 -11.78
CA PRO A 41 -6.06 -11.08 -13.09
C PRO A 41 -4.53 -10.98 -12.93
N PHE A 42 -3.86 -12.12 -12.72
CA PHE A 42 -2.41 -12.24 -12.60
C PHE A 42 -1.65 -11.37 -13.61
N GLY A 43 -2.16 -11.28 -14.85
CA GLY A 43 -1.55 -10.47 -15.91
C GLY A 43 -1.48 -8.96 -15.61
N GLU A 44 -2.43 -8.40 -14.85
CA GLU A 44 -2.38 -6.98 -14.44
C GLU A 44 -1.26 -6.74 -13.43
N ILE A 45 -1.17 -7.62 -12.42
CA ILE A 45 -0.10 -7.58 -11.41
C ILE A 45 1.27 -7.82 -12.06
N GLU A 46 1.36 -8.77 -12.99
CA GLU A 46 2.59 -9.04 -13.74
C GLU A 46 3.05 -7.82 -14.54
N VAL A 47 2.13 -7.15 -15.25
CA VAL A 47 2.43 -5.92 -16.00
C VAL A 47 2.88 -4.80 -15.06
N ALA A 48 2.22 -4.64 -13.90
CA ALA A 48 2.56 -3.60 -12.94
C ALA A 48 3.98 -3.75 -12.38
N TYR A 49 4.42 -4.99 -12.08
CA TYR A 49 5.77 -5.24 -11.57
C TYR A 49 6.87 -5.20 -12.61
N ARG A 50 6.56 -5.20 -13.92
CA ARG A 50 7.58 -5.24 -14.98
C ARG A 50 8.63 -4.13 -14.86
N ARG A 51 8.23 -2.94 -14.41
CA ARG A 51 9.14 -1.78 -14.25
C ARG A 51 10.09 -1.91 -13.06
N SER A 52 9.77 -2.78 -12.10
CA SER A 52 10.52 -2.99 -10.86
C SER A 52 11.18 -4.37 -10.78
N GLY A 53 11.45 -4.97 -11.95
CA GLY A 53 12.13 -6.26 -12.07
C GLY A 53 11.20 -7.43 -12.41
N GLY A 54 9.89 -7.26 -12.27
CA GLY A 54 8.89 -8.28 -12.59
C GLY A 54 8.62 -9.24 -11.43
N LEU A 55 8.00 -10.36 -11.78
CA LEU A 55 7.70 -11.46 -10.88
C LEU A 55 8.66 -12.64 -11.16
N ALA A 56 9.00 -13.37 -10.11
CA ALA A 56 9.75 -14.61 -10.18
C ALA A 56 8.98 -15.72 -9.46
N SER A 57 9.08 -16.95 -9.97
CA SER A 57 8.60 -18.10 -9.21
C SER A 57 9.49 -18.37 -8.01
N ASP A 58 8.99 -19.14 -7.04
CA ASP A 58 9.80 -19.67 -5.94
C ASP A 58 11.03 -20.44 -6.44
N ALA A 59 10.89 -21.22 -7.52
CA ALA A 59 12.02 -21.92 -8.15
C ALA A 59 13.09 -20.97 -8.70
N ASP A 60 12.67 -19.87 -9.34
CA ASP A 60 13.59 -18.84 -9.85
C ASP A 60 14.32 -18.15 -8.70
N VAL A 61 13.61 -17.76 -7.64
CA VAL A 61 14.22 -17.13 -6.45
C VAL A 61 15.17 -18.09 -5.74
N VAL A 62 14.83 -19.37 -5.62
CA VAL A 62 15.75 -20.39 -5.10
C VAL A 62 17.01 -20.49 -5.94
N SER A 63 16.88 -20.45 -7.28
CA SER A 63 18.03 -20.45 -8.20
C SER A 63 18.91 -19.22 -7.99
N MET A 64 18.33 -18.03 -7.79
CA MET A 64 19.07 -16.82 -7.44
C MET A 64 19.83 -16.96 -6.12
N LEU A 65 19.18 -17.49 -5.09
CA LEU A 65 19.77 -17.63 -3.75
C LEU A 65 20.90 -18.67 -3.69
N ARG A 66 20.92 -19.66 -4.58
CA ARG A 66 21.99 -20.70 -4.65
C ARG A 66 23.38 -20.10 -4.81
N GLN A 67 23.48 -18.93 -5.43
CA GLN A 67 24.77 -18.28 -5.68
C GLN A 67 25.44 -17.78 -4.39
N ALA A 68 24.68 -17.66 -3.29
CA ALA A 68 25.16 -17.06 -2.06
C ALA A 68 24.57 -17.68 -0.79
N SER A 69 24.03 -18.90 -0.89
CA SER A 69 23.55 -19.68 0.25
C SER A 69 23.62 -21.17 -0.02
N ASP A 70 24.14 -21.91 0.95
CA ASP A 70 24.13 -23.39 0.93
C ASP A 70 22.73 -23.98 1.21
N GLN A 71 21.79 -23.15 1.69
CA GLN A 71 20.42 -23.55 2.04
C GLN A 71 19.37 -22.58 1.46
N PRO A 72 19.32 -22.43 0.12
CA PRO A 72 18.50 -21.42 -0.55
C PRO A 72 17.00 -21.65 -0.33
N MET A 73 16.54 -22.91 -0.35
CA MET A 73 15.14 -23.24 -0.11
C MET A 73 14.73 -22.95 1.33
N SER A 74 15.52 -23.38 2.32
CA SER A 74 15.22 -23.12 3.74
C SER A 74 15.24 -21.62 4.05
N ARG A 75 16.11 -20.85 3.38
CA ARG A 75 16.14 -19.39 3.50
C ARG A 75 14.87 -18.75 2.94
N LEU A 76 14.47 -19.10 1.72
CA LEU A 76 13.24 -18.58 1.11
C LEU A 76 12.01 -18.96 1.94
N ALA A 77 11.89 -20.23 2.34
CA ALA A 77 10.79 -20.70 3.17
C ALA A 77 10.69 -19.93 4.49
N ARG A 78 11.84 -19.62 5.13
CA ARG A 78 11.86 -18.80 6.33
C ARG A 78 11.31 -17.40 6.10
N TRP A 79 11.69 -16.74 5.00
CA TRP A 79 11.17 -15.41 4.67
C TRP A 79 9.66 -15.42 4.41
N ILE A 80 9.16 -16.42 3.68
CA ILE A 80 7.73 -16.58 3.41
C ILE A 80 6.96 -16.84 4.71
N VAL A 81 7.42 -17.79 5.54
CA VAL A 81 6.76 -18.14 6.82
C VAL A 81 6.80 -16.98 7.81
N ALA A 82 7.91 -16.24 7.87
CA ALA A 82 8.03 -15.04 8.69
C ALA A 82 7.24 -13.84 8.13
N ARG A 83 6.67 -13.98 6.91
CA ARG A 83 6.04 -12.91 6.15
C ARG A 83 6.92 -11.66 6.06
N ASP A 84 8.23 -11.87 5.84
CA ASP A 84 9.21 -10.80 5.62
C ASP A 84 9.30 -10.41 4.12
N VAL A 85 8.64 -11.19 3.25
CA VAL A 85 8.55 -10.99 1.79
C VAL A 85 7.09 -10.93 1.33
N VAL A 86 6.84 -10.21 0.25
CA VAL A 86 5.62 -10.34 -0.54
C VAL A 86 5.72 -11.61 -1.36
N SER A 87 4.74 -12.48 -1.20
CA SER A 87 4.55 -13.69 -1.99
C SER A 87 3.07 -13.97 -2.11
N PHE A 88 2.60 -14.50 -3.24
CA PHE A 88 1.21 -14.90 -3.43
C PHE A 88 1.12 -16.17 -4.29
N GLU A 89 0.10 -16.99 -4.06
CA GLU A 89 -0.12 -18.20 -4.85
C GLU A 89 -0.98 -17.90 -6.09
N TYR A 90 -0.54 -18.38 -7.25
CA TYR A 90 -1.35 -18.42 -8.46
C TYR A 90 -1.14 -19.75 -9.19
N ARG A 91 -2.22 -20.50 -9.37
CA ARG A 91 -2.24 -21.81 -10.07
C ARG A 91 -1.22 -22.81 -9.53
N GLY A 92 -1.06 -22.90 -8.20
CA GLY A 92 -0.14 -23.83 -7.55
C GLY A 92 1.33 -23.42 -7.60
N THR A 93 1.64 -22.21 -8.04
CA THR A 93 2.99 -21.63 -8.00
C THR A 93 3.00 -20.42 -7.09
N ILE A 94 4.02 -20.31 -6.23
CA ILE A 94 4.26 -19.12 -5.43
C ILE A 94 5.03 -18.12 -6.28
N TRP A 95 4.49 -16.91 -6.40
CA TRP A 95 5.10 -15.81 -7.12
C TRP A 95 5.59 -14.76 -6.14
N LEU A 96 6.78 -14.23 -6.42
CA LEU A 96 7.46 -13.22 -5.63
C LEU A 96 7.81 -12.03 -6.53
N PRO A 97 7.39 -10.80 -6.18
CA PRO A 97 7.90 -9.60 -6.84
C PRO A 97 9.41 -9.44 -6.60
N LEU A 98 10.17 -9.15 -7.67
CA LEU A 98 11.64 -9.09 -7.58
C LEU A 98 12.17 -7.81 -6.91
N PHE A 99 11.35 -6.75 -6.84
CA PHE A 99 11.75 -5.45 -6.28
C PHE A 99 12.17 -5.51 -4.80
N GLN A 100 11.82 -6.57 -4.07
CA GLN A 100 12.07 -6.71 -2.63
C GLN A 100 13.48 -7.23 -2.28
N PHE A 101 14.24 -7.64 -3.29
CA PHE A 101 15.60 -8.16 -3.13
C PHE A 101 16.64 -7.08 -3.47
N GLU A 102 17.74 -7.07 -2.73
CA GLU A 102 18.87 -6.18 -3.00
C GLU A 102 19.56 -6.53 -4.32
N PRO A 103 19.81 -5.56 -5.22
CA PRO A 103 20.54 -5.82 -6.46
C PRO A 103 21.94 -6.38 -6.17
N GLY A 104 22.23 -7.59 -6.69
CA GLY A 104 23.53 -8.22 -6.55
C GLY A 104 23.82 -8.81 -5.15
N ALA A 105 22.88 -8.74 -4.21
CA ALA A 105 23.01 -9.37 -2.89
C ALA A 105 21.80 -10.27 -2.58
N PRO A 106 22.01 -11.44 -1.95
CA PRO A 106 20.94 -12.39 -1.61
C PRO A 106 20.20 -11.97 -0.33
N SER A 107 19.84 -10.69 -0.20
CA SER A 107 19.21 -10.11 0.99
C SER A 107 17.94 -9.34 0.65
N LEU A 108 17.05 -9.23 1.64
CA LEU A 108 15.84 -8.44 1.53
C LEU A 108 16.15 -6.95 1.76
N LEU A 109 15.44 -6.08 1.05
CA LEU A 109 15.44 -4.65 1.31
C LEU A 109 14.76 -4.34 2.65
N PRO A 110 15.47 -3.80 3.66
CA PRO A 110 14.89 -3.56 4.98
C PRO A 110 13.66 -2.64 4.95
N ALA A 111 13.64 -1.68 4.02
CA ALA A 111 12.52 -0.78 3.80
C ALA A 111 11.24 -1.52 3.39
N VAL A 112 11.35 -2.56 2.55
CA VAL A 112 10.21 -3.35 2.09
C VAL A 112 9.68 -4.19 3.24
N THR A 113 10.56 -4.88 3.97
CA THR A 113 10.17 -5.68 5.16
C THR A 113 9.49 -4.82 6.23
N ALA A 114 9.94 -3.58 6.45
CA ALA A 114 9.30 -2.67 7.40
C ALA A 114 7.85 -2.33 7.01
N VAL A 115 7.59 -2.10 5.71
CA VAL A 115 6.25 -1.85 5.19
C VAL A 115 5.36 -3.09 5.31
N ILE A 116 5.88 -4.26 4.94
CA ILE A 116 5.13 -5.53 5.04
C ILE A 116 4.63 -5.73 6.47
N ARG A 117 5.48 -5.52 7.48
CA ARG A 117 5.12 -5.70 8.90
C ARG A 117 3.98 -4.81 9.39
N GLU A 118 3.73 -3.68 8.74
CA GLU A 118 2.57 -2.84 9.08
C GLU A 118 1.27 -3.42 8.50
N LEU A 119 1.33 -4.04 7.32
CA LEU A 119 0.15 -4.45 6.54
C LEU A 119 -0.21 -5.93 6.70
N VAL A 120 0.75 -6.78 7.05
CA VAL A 120 0.62 -8.24 7.07
C VAL A 120 -0.50 -8.77 7.97
N ASP A 121 -0.85 -8.04 9.03
CA ASP A 121 -1.93 -8.38 9.96
C ASP A 121 -3.33 -8.05 9.42
N VAL A 122 -3.41 -7.18 8.41
CA VAL A 122 -4.67 -6.63 7.92
C VAL A 122 -4.94 -6.96 6.45
N PHE A 123 -3.90 -7.27 5.68
CA PHE A 123 -3.98 -7.60 4.26
C PHE A 123 -3.61 -9.06 4.02
N ASP A 124 -4.34 -9.70 3.11
CA ASP A 124 -3.92 -10.99 2.56
C ASP A 124 -2.75 -10.84 1.57
N ASP A 125 -2.24 -11.98 1.09
CA ASP A 125 -1.06 -12.04 0.23
C ASP A 125 -1.26 -11.32 -1.12
N TRP A 126 -2.47 -11.38 -1.68
CA TRP A 126 -2.82 -10.72 -2.93
C TRP A 126 -3.09 -9.23 -2.74
N GLU A 127 -3.77 -8.85 -1.65
CA GLU A 127 -3.96 -7.45 -1.27
C GLU A 127 -2.61 -6.77 -1.02
N LEU A 128 -1.69 -7.46 -0.35
CA LEU A 128 -0.34 -6.95 -0.11
C LEU A 128 0.43 -6.77 -1.42
N ALA A 129 0.41 -7.76 -2.32
CA ALA A 129 1.02 -7.62 -3.65
C ALA A 129 0.40 -6.45 -4.43
N THR A 130 -0.92 -6.34 -4.44
CA THR A 130 -1.64 -5.28 -5.14
C THR A 130 -1.31 -3.90 -4.58
N TRP A 131 -1.22 -3.78 -3.25
CA TRP A 131 -0.88 -2.53 -2.59
C TRP A 131 0.47 -1.97 -3.07
N PHE A 132 1.48 -2.84 -3.18
CA PHE A 132 2.78 -2.44 -3.71
C PHE A 132 2.76 -2.08 -5.21
N ALA A 133 1.93 -2.78 -5.99
CA ALA A 133 1.90 -2.67 -7.44
C ALA A 133 1.13 -1.44 -7.96
N LEU A 134 0.10 -0.99 -7.23
CA LEU A 134 -0.83 0.03 -7.71
C LEU A 134 -0.57 1.43 -7.14
N PRO A 135 -1.01 2.50 -7.83
CA PRO A 135 -1.02 3.86 -7.30
C PRO A 135 -1.66 3.95 -5.90
N ASN A 136 -0.97 4.59 -4.96
CA ASN A 136 -1.46 4.80 -3.60
C ASN A 136 -1.77 6.30 -3.36
N THR A 137 -2.93 6.60 -2.79
CA THR A 137 -3.41 7.97 -2.54
C THR A 137 -2.58 8.73 -1.52
N TRP A 138 -2.04 8.06 -0.50
CA TRP A 138 -1.12 8.64 0.48
C TRP A 138 0.23 9.01 -0.15
N LEU A 139 0.55 8.41 -1.30
CA LEU A 139 1.78 8.63 -2.06
C LEU A 139 1.55 9.50 -3.30
N GLN A 140 0.50 10.32 -3.30
CA GLN A 140 0.17 11.24 -4.40
C GLN A 140 -0.01 10.51 -5.75
N GLY A 141 -0.52 9.28 -5.71
CA GLY A 141 -0.73 8.44 -6.90
C GLY A 141 0.53 7.72 -7.40
N ARG A 142 1.65 7.79 -6.68
CA ARG A 142 2.80 6.91 -6.96
C ARG A 142 2.52 5.50 -6.43
N THR A 143 3.13 4.50 -7.06
CA THR A 143 3.14 3.15 -6.50
C THR A 143 4.05 3.11 -5.26
N PRO A 144 3.76 2.27 -4.25
CA PRO A 144 4.66 2.11 -3.12
C PRO A 144 6.04 1.59 -3.51
N VAL A 145 6.15 0.76 -4.55
CA VAL A 145 7.45 0.31 -5.07
C VAL A 145 8.29 1.49 -5.57
N ASP A 146 7.71 2.37 -6.39
CA ASP A 146 8.42 3.57 -6.87
C ASP A 146 8.72 4.55 -5.74
N ALA A 147 7.87 4.60 -4.71
CA ALA A 147 8.10 5.45 -3.54
C ALA A 147 9.25 4.93 -2.68
N ILE A 148 9.37 3.62 -2.45
CA ILE A 148 10.45 3.02 -1.67
C ILE A 148 11.81 3.27 -2.32
N ALA A 149 11.90 3.14 -3.65
CA ALA A 149 13.12 3.41 -4.40
C ALA A 149 13.59 4.88 -4.29
N ALA A 150 12.66 5.82 -4.06
CA ALA A 150 12.97 7.24 -3.94
C ALA A 150 13.16 7.69 -2.48
N HIS A 151 12.19 7.39 -1.61
CA HIS A 151 12.10 7.80 -0.21
C HIS A 151 11.31 6.77 0.60
N SER A 152 12.01 5.83 1.23
CA SER A 152 11.41 4.71 1.97
C SER A 152 10.46 5.11 3.11
N SER A 153 10.70 6.25 3.77
CA SER A 153 9.85 6.72 4.87
C SER A 153 8.42 7.03 4.43
N ALA A 154 8.21 7.58 3.22
CA ALA A 154 6.88 7.92 2.73
C ALA A 154 6.00 6.67 2.56
N ALA A 155 6.57 5.58 2.03
CA ALA A 155 5.86 4.31 1.87
C ALA A 155 5.50 3.69 3.23
N LEU A 156 6.37 3.82 4.23
CA LEU A 156 6.09 3.34 5.58
C LEU A 156 4.93 4.10 6.24
N GLU A 157 4.90 5.43 6.10
CA GLU A 157 3.79 6.24 6.63
C GLU A 157 2.47 5.93 5.91
N ALA A 158 2.49 5.72 4.59
CA ALA A 158 1.32 5.28 3.84
C ALA A 158 0.79 3.93 4.35
N ALA A 159 1.69 2.97 4.61
CA ALA A 159 1.32 1.66 5.14
C ALA A 159 0.68 1.75 6.53
N ARG A 160 1.21 2.61 7.40
CA ARG A 160 0.62 2.89 8.73
C ARG A 160 -0.76 3.52 8.63
N ALA A 161 -0.94 4.44 7.70
CA ALA A 161 -2.24 5.06 7.44
C ALA A 161 -3.26 4.01 6.98
N ASP A 162 -2.92 3.19 5.98
CA ASP A 162 -3.82 2.13 5.50
C ASP A 162 -4.12 1.08 6.58
N ARG A 163 -3.12 0.68 7.38
CA ARG A 163 -3.31 -0.20 8.55
C ARG A 163 -4.28 0.40 9.57
N PHE A 164 -4.12 1.68 9.91
CA PHE A 164 -4.99 2.36 10.86
C PHE A 164 -6.44 2.35 10.38
N ILE A 165 -6.65 2.61 9.08
CA ILE A 165 -7.98 2.59 8.50
C ILE A 165 -8.56 1.18 8.42
N ALA A 166 -7.76 0.16 8.09
CA ALA A 166 -8.24 -1.23 8.02
C ALA A 166 -8.65 -1.80 9.40
N ARG A 167 -8.13 -1.25 10.51
CA ARG A 167 -8.49 -1.65 11.88
C ARG A 167 -9.63 -0.85 12.52
N GLY A 168 -10.01 0.29 11.93
CA GLY A 168 -11.03 1.23 12.45
C GLY A 168 -12.40 1.09 11.80
#